data_AF-A0A1Z5SRT3-F1
#
_entry.id   AF-A0A1Z5SRT3-F1
#
_cell.length_a   1.000
_cell.length_b   1.000
_cell.length_c   1.000
_cell.angle_alpha   90.00
_cell.angle_beta   90.00
_cell.angle_gamma   90.00
#
_symmetry.space_group_name_H-M   'P 1'
#
loop_
_entity.id
_entity.type
_entity.pdbx_description
1 polymer ?
#
loop_
_entity_poly.entity_id
_entity_poly.type
_entity_poly.pdbx_seq_one_letter_code
_entity_poly.pdbx_strand_id
1 'polypeptide(L)'
;MENLLTLSFDNLSSRDPARTRKGLRQIEGLLAQVCLSNANHPNNKRLSPHKRTRSDISHPDPSLPPGQPKRLVDLRRDAAFREFFRLQEGFRWNVASRLLETLTTLMGHPTTSSQTNSLILSTTSLLQGILLLHPPSRTLFARQDAMNLLLDLLDPSNPSSIQAQTLLVLVTAMLDCPRNTRAFESLDGLGTVTSLFKSRNTRQDVKMRTLEFLYFYLMPEASPLPSSSPSSAPNTGVYHQLQLQQLQREKLLHEQNHARTHSGESSEMMSGDLLIGGGEEEGLKRVCLTTEEKQKLLGRHLNNVAELVRDLRENAVFAAGSAAAA
;
A
#
# COMPACT_ATOMS: atom_id res chain seq x y z
N MET A 1 -7.64 1.15 -20.73
CA MET A 1 -7.61 0.73 -19.30
C MET A 1 -8.91 1.09 -18.61
N GLU A 2 -9.38 2.34 -18.74
CA GLU A 2 -10.67 2.80 -18.20
C GLU A 2 -11.83 1.85 -18.50
N ASN A 3 -12.08 1.50 -19.77
CA ASN A 3 -13.16 0.55 -20.15
C ASN A 3 -13.07 -0.82 -19.44
N LEU A 4 -11.86 -1.32 -19.19
CA LEU A 4 -11.66 -2.58 -18.47
C LEU A 4 -12.03 -2.41 -16.98
N LEU A 5 -11.66 -1.28 -16.39
CA LEU A 5 -12.05 -0.95 -15.02
C LEU A 5 -13.57 -0.77 -14.91
N THR A 6 -14.22 -0.10 -15.87
CA THR A 6 -15.69 0.03 -15.93
C THR A 6 -16.35 -1.35 -15.88
N LEU A 7 -15.98 -2.22 -16.83
CA LEU A 7 -16.57 -3.54 -16.93
C LEU A 7 -16.30 -4.39 -15.68
N SER A 8 -15.11 -4.24 -15.08
CA SER A 8 -14.77 -4.94 -13.84
C SER A 8 -15.63 -4.44 -12.68
N PHE A 9 -15.82 -3.13 -12.56
CA PHE A 9 -16.59 -2.51 -11.49
C PHE A 9 -18.09 -2.80 -11.61
N ASP A 10 -18.62 -2.85 -12.83
CA ASP A 10 -20.01 -3.27 -13.09
C ASP A 10 -20.23 -4.73 -12.65
N ASN A 11 -19.22 -5.57 -12.81
CA ASN A 11 -19.27 -6.97 -12.35
C ASN A 11 -19.12 -7.09 -10.84
N LEU A 12 -18.27 -6.27 -10.20
CA LEU A 12 -18.10 -6.23 -8.74
C LEU A 12 -19.32 -5.66 -8.02
N SER A 13 -20.03 -4.72 -8.64
CA SER A 13 -21.25 -4.12 -8.08
C SER A 13 -22.45 -5.08 -8.13
N SER A 14 -22.30 -6.24 -8.77
CA SER A 14 -23.33 -7.26 -8.82
C SER A 14 -23.37 -8.07 -7.52
N ARG A 15 -24.57 -8.42 -7.05
CA ARG A 15 -24.76 -9.38 -5.94
C ARG A 15 -24.57 -10.84 -6.37
N ASP A 16 -24.35 -11.11 -7.65
CA ASP A 16 -24.09 -12.46 -8.14
C ASP A 16 -22.62 -12.86 -7.87
N PRO A 17 -22.37 -13.94 -7.11
CA PRO A 17 -21.02 -14.46 -6.87
C PRO A 17 -20.22 -14.77 -8.15
N ALA A 18 -20.87 -15.19 -9.23
CA ALA A 18 -20.21 -15.48 -10.51
C ALA A 18 -19.73 -14.20 -11.20
N ARG A 19 -20.54 -13.14 -11.19
CA ARG A 19 -20.14 -11.82 -11.69
C ARG A 19 -19.07 -11.19 -10.82
N THR A 20 -19.18 -11.27 -9.50
CA THR A 20 -18.13 -10.80 -8.58
C THR A 20 -16.80 -11.47 -8.90
N ARG A 21 -16.78 -12.81 -9.04
CA ARG A 21 -15.59 -13.57 -9.42
C ARG A 21 -15.00 -13.09 -10.75
N LYS A 22 -15.85 -12.82 -11.74
CA LYS A 22 -15.43 -12.31 -13.05
C LYS A 22 -14.77 -10.93 -12.93
N GLY A 23 -15.36 -10.02 -12.16
CA GLY A 23 -14.81 -8.70 -11.89
C GLY A 23 -13.43 -8.76 -11.21
N LEU A 24 -13.30 -9.60 -10.17
CA LEU A 24 -12.01 -9.80 -9.49
C LEU A 24 -10.94 -10.34 -10.44
N ARG A 25 -11.27 -11.34 -11.28
CA ARG A 25 -10.32 -11.88 -12.27
C ARG A 25 -9.93 -10.88 -13.34
N GLN A 26 -10.83 -9.97 -13.73
CA GLN A 26 -10.51 -8.91 -14.69
C GLN A 26 -9.50 -7.92 -14.09
N ILE A 27 -9.67 -7.54 -12.82
CA ILE A 27 -8.71 -6.71 -12.09
C ILE A 27 -7.37 -7.44 -11.96
N GLU A 28 -7.38 -8.70 -11.53
CA GLU A 28 -6.19 -9.53 -11.41
C GLU A 28 -5.41 -9.61 -12.74
N GLY A 29 -6.11 -9.85 -13.86
CA GLY A 29 -5.52 -9.87 -15.19
C GLY A 29 -4.92 -8.53 -15.61
N LEU A 30 -5.57 -7.41 -15.27
CA LEU A 30 -5.02 -6.08 -15.50
C LEU A 30 -3.73 -5.86 -14.69
N LEU A 31 -3.72 -6.23 -13.40
CA LEU A 31 -2.53 -6.12 -12.56
C LEU A 31 -1.40 -7.01 -13.06
N ALA A 32 -1.70 -8.22 -13.54
CA ALA A 32 -0.71 -9.09 -14.15
C ALA A 32 -0.05 -8.44 -15.38
N GLN A 33 -0.83 -7.80 -16.26
CA GLN A 33 -0.28 -7.09 -17.42
C GLN A 33 0.61 -5.89 -17.03
N VAL A 34 0.25 -5.21 -15.95
CA VAL A 34 1.03 -4.09 -15.42
C VAL A 34 2.33 -4.59 -14.79
N CYS A 35 2.27 -5.63 -13.97
CA CYS A 35 3.37 -6.10 -13.14
C CYS A 35 4.33 -7.08 -13.82
N LEU A 36 3.90 -7.83 -14.83
CA LEU A 36 4.70 -8.88 -15.48
C LEU A 36 5.29 -8.41 -16.81
N SER A 37 6.48 -8.91 -17.14
CA SER A 37 7.14 -8.63 -18.41
C SER A 37 6.41 -9.35 -19.56
N ASN A 38 5.96 -8.58 -20.55
CA ASN A 38 5.42 -9.12 -21.79
C ASN A 38 6.57 -9.36 -22.76
N ALA A 39 6.84 -10.63 -23.08
CA ALA A 39 7.81 -11.01 -24.12
C ALA A 39 7.49 -10.39 -25.51
N ASN A 40 6.23 -9.99 -25.74
CA ASN A 40 5.73 -9.51 -27.03
C ASN A 40 5.50 -7.99 -27.13
N HIS A 41 5.97 -7.15 -26.18
CA HIS A 41 5.70 -5.71 -26.26
C HIS A 41 6.65 -4.99 -27.25
N PRO A 42 6.13 -4.21 -28.23
CA PRO A 42 6.94 -3.57 -29.28
C PRO A 42 7.94 -2.50 -28.78
N ASN A 43 7.83 -2.07 -27.52
CA ASN A 43 8.76 -1.10 -26.93
C ASN A 43 10.10 -1.71 -26.52
N ASN A 44 10.23 -3.04 -26.48
CA ASN A 44 11.54 -3.69 -26.25
C ASN A 44 12.47 -3.60 -27.49
N LYS A 45 11.97 -3.08 -28.62
CA LYS A 45 12.74 -2.85 -29.86
C LYS A 45 13.34 -1.44 -29.98
N ARG A 46 13.16 -0.54 -29.00
CA ARG A 46 13.64 0.86 -29.08
C ARG A 46 15.06 1.08 -28.54
N LEU A 47 15.97 0.15 -28.79
CA LEU A 47 17.41 0.44 -28.73
C LEU A 47 17.84 0.99 -30.10
N SER A 48 18.48 2.16 -30.06
CA SER A 48 18.73 3.09 -31.18
C SER A 48 19.52 2.47 -32.36
N PRO A 49 19.32 2.91 -33.63
CA PRO A 49 19.83 2.22 -34.83
C PRO A 49 21.35 2.34 -35.08
N HIS A 50 22.10 3.09 -34.26
CA HIS A 50 23.44 3.57 -34.63
C HIS A 50 24.62 2.77 -34.07
N LYS A 51 24.40 1.54 -33.60
CA LYS A 51 25.47 0.64 -33.16
C LYS A 51 25.49 -0.70 -33.90
N ARG A 52 25.13 -0.69 -35.19
CA ARG A 52 25.19 -1.87 -36.09
C ARG A 52 26.59 -2.00 -36.69
N THR A 53 27.59 -2.33 -35.88
CA THR A 53 28.83 -2.91 -36.42
C THR A 53 29.47 -3.84 -35.40
N ARG A 54 28.85 -5.00 -35.24
CA ARG A 54 29.52 -6.30 -35.19
C ARG A 54 28.45 -7.36 -35.00
N SER A 55 28.56 -8.37 -35.84
CA SER A 55 27.79 -9.60 -35.89
C SER A 55 27.51 -10.15 -34.50
N ASP A 56 26.24 -10.11 -34.09
CA ASP A 56 25.70 -11.14 -33.22
C ASP A 56 24.24 -11.36 -33.60
N ILE A 57 23.97 -12.54 -34.16
CA ILE A 57 22.62 -13.02 -34.43
C ILE A 57 22.07 -13.40 -33.05
N SER A 58 21.56 -12.40 -32.33
CA SER A 58 20.75 -12.66 -31.15
C SER A 58 19.38 -13.11 -31.63
N HIS A 59 19.27 -14.43 -31.80
CA HIS A 59 18.00 -15.13 -31.60
C HIS A 59 17.30 -14.55 -30.36
N PRO A 60 15.96 -14.38 -30.39
CA PRO A 60 15.23 -14.14 -29.15
C PRO A 60 15.56 -15.31 -28.22
N ASP A 61 16.21 -15.04 -27.09
CA ASP A 61 16.60 -16.07 -26.13
C ASP A 61 15.32 -16.81 -25.66
N PRO A 62 15.12 -18.08 -26.05
CA PRO A 62 13.95 -18.86 -25.65
C PRO A 62 14.01 -19.26 -24.16
N SER A 63 15.08 -18.91 -23.44
CA SER A 63 15.31 -19.32 -22.06
C SER A 63 14.68 -18.41 -21.00
N LEU A 64 14.14 -17.24 -21.37
CA LEU A 64 13.43 -16.37 -20.42
C LEU A 64 11.91 -16.68 -20.43
N PRO A 65 11.34 -17.22 -19.33
CA PRO A 65 9.94 -17.58 -19.29
C PRO A 65 9.04 -16.34 -19.44
N PRO A 66 7.95 -16.41 -20.22
CA PRO A 66 6.93 -15.37 -20.20
C PRO A 66 6.34 -15.21 -18.79
N GLY A 67 6.19 -13.97 -18.32
CA GLY A 67 5.56 -13.69 -17.03
C GLY A 67 6.51 -13.51 -15.84
N GLN A 68 7.78 -13.16 -16.05
CA GLN A 68 8.63 -12.74 -14.92
C GLN A 68 8.17 -11.39 -14.34
N PRO A 69 8.14 -11.24 -13.00
CA PRO A 69 7.85 -9.95 -12.36
C PRO A 69 8.83 -8.87 -12.81
N LYS A 70 8.32 -7.71 -13.24
CA LYS A 70 9.15 -6.53 -13.49
C LYS A 70 9.77 -6.07 -12.16
N ARG A 71 11.01 -5.55 -12.21
CA ARG A 71 11.58 -4.90 -11.03
C ARG A 71 10.81 -3.62 -10.72
N LEU A 72 10.71 -3.26 -9.44
CA LEU A 72 10.00 -2.06 -9.00
C LEU A 72 10.53 -0.76 -9.64
N VAL A 73 11.84 -0.70 -9.91
CA VAL A 73 12.47 0.44 -10.59
C VAL A 73 12.03 0.59 -12.05
N ASP A 74 11.70 -0.52 -12.71
CA ASP A 74 11.30 -0.54 -14.11
C ASP A 74 9.81 -0.19 -14.27
N LEU A 75 8.98 -0.54 -13.28
CA LEU A 75 7.55 -0.21 -13.27
C LEU A 75 7.30 1.29 -13.40
N ARG A 76 8.09 2.14 -12.71
CA ARG A 76 7.90 3.59 -12.75
C ARG A 76 8.07 4.20 -14.15
N ARG A 77 8.82 3.52 -15.03
CA ARG A 77 9.06 3.94 -16.42
C ARG A 77 8.05 3.34 -17.40
N ASP A 78 7.30 2.31 -16.97
CA ASP A 78 6.32 1.63 -17.78
C ASP A 78 5.08 2.51 -18.00
N ALA A 79 4.70 2.71 -19.28
CA ALA A 79 3.58 3.56 -19.65
C ALA A 79 2.22 3.03 -19.15
N ALA A 80 2.04 1.70 -19.15
CA ALA A 80 0.82 1.08 -18.64
C ALA A 80 0.74 1.23 -17.11
N PHE A 81 1.85 1.07 -16.39
CA PHE A 81 1.87 1.32 -14.94
C PHE A 81 1.57 2.78 -14.62
N ARG A 82 2.18 3.74 -15.34
CA ARG A 82 1.93 5.18 -15.11
C ARG A 82 0.47 5.56 -15.36
N GLU A 83 -0.13 5.01 -16.41
CA GLU A 83 -1.55 5.23 -16.69
C GLU A 83 -2.44 4.59 -15.63
N PHE A 84 -2.13 3.35 -15.22
CA PHE A 84 -2.82 2.69 -14.13
C PHE A 84 -2.77 3.52 -12.85
N PHE A 85 -1.57 3.95 -12.45
CA PHE A 85 -1.33 4.77 -11.28
C PHE A 85 -2.13 6.08 -11.36
N ARG A 86 -2.10 6.78 -12.50
CA ARG A 86 -2.89 8.00 -12.73
C ARG A 86 -4.39 7.77 -12.54
N LEU A 87 -4.92 6.64 -13.02
CA LEU A 87 -6.33 6.30 -12.84
C LEU A 87 -6.67 6.03 -11.36
N GLN A 88 -5.74 5.50 -10.58
CA GLN A 88 -5.97 5.22 -9.16
C GLN A 88 -6.07 6.49 -8.30
N GLU A 89 -5.49 7.62 -8.72
CA GLU A 89 -5.64 8.92 -8.05
C GLU A 89 -7.08 9.47 -8.14
N GLY A 90 -7.86 9.03 -9.13
CA GLY A 90 -9.25 9.46 -9.32
C GLY A 90 -10.25 8.61 -8.54
N PHE A 91 -11.27 9.26 -7.96
CA PHE A 91 -12.36 8.56 -7.26
C PHE A 91 -13.11 7.54 -8.12
N ARG A 92 -13.22 7.79 -9.44
CA ARG A 92 -13.98 6.95 -10.38
C ARG A 92 -13.34 5.59 -10.64
N TRP A 93 -12.01 5.52 -10.62
CA TRP A 93 -11.25 4.38 -11.09
C TRP A 93 -10.35 3.76 -10.01
N ASN A 94 -10.43 4.27 -8.77
CA ASN A 94 -9.69 3.75 -7.64
C ASN A 94 -10.17 2.34 -7.26
N VAL A 95 -9.34 1.35 -7.58
CA VAL A 95 -9.62 -0.07 -7.38
C VAL A 95 -9.70 -0.40 -5.88
N ALA A 96 -8.84 0.18 -5.03
CA ALA A 96 -8.87 -0.09 -3.59
C ALA A 96 -10.23 0.25 -2.97
N SER A 97 -10.80 1.40 -3.33
CA SER A 97 -12.11 1.85 -2.89
C SER A 97 -13.23 0.88 -3.34
N ARG A 98 -13.15 0.38 -4.58
CA ARG A 98 -14.12 -0.63 -5.08
C ARG A 98 -13.99 -1.98 -4.40
N LEU A 99 -12.76 -2.42 -4.11
CA LEU A 99 -12.52 -3.68 -3.40
C LEU A 99 -13.03 -3.60 -1.95
N LEU A 100 -12.89 -2.45 -1.28
CA LEU A 100 -13.47 -2.24 0.05
C LEU A 100 -15.00 -2.36 0.04
N GLU A 101 -15.68 -1.73 -0.93
CA GLU A 101 -17.15 -1.88 -1.05
C GLU A 101 -17.58 -3.31 -1.38
N THR A 102 -16.77 -4.01 -2.19
CA THR A 102 -16.99 -5.43 -2.49
C THR A 102 -16.87 -6.26 -1.21
N LEU A 103 -15.87 -6.01 -0.37
CA LEU A 103 -15.72 -6.67 0.93
C LEU A 103 -16.93 -6.41 1.84
N THR A 104 -17.37 -5.15 1.97
CA THR A 104 -18.57 -4.81 2.75
C THR A 104 -19.79 -5.60 2.27
N THR A 105 -19.99 -5.70 0.94
CA THR A 105 -21.10 -6.46 0.35
C THR A 105 -20.98 -7.96 0.64
N LEU A 106 -19.79 -8.54 0.50
CA LEU A 106 -19.56 -9.96 0.74
C LEU A 106 -19.74 -10.35 2.21
N MET A 107 -19.33 -9.48 3.14
CA MET A 107 -19.46 -9.71 4.58
C MET A 107 -20.89 -9.48 5.09
N GLY A 108 -21.69 -8.66 4.42
CA GLY A 108 -23.09 -8.43 4.77
C GLY A 108 -24.04 -9.60 4.45
N HIS A 109 -23.55 -10.71 3.88
CA HIS A 109 -24.38 -11.87 3.58
C HIS A 109 -24.56 -12.76 4.82
N PRO A 110 -25.80 -13.15 5.18
CA PRO A 110 -26.11 -13.86 6.43
C PRO A 110 -25.55 -15.29 6.48
N THR A 111 -25.17 -15.87 5.33
CA THR A 111 -24.59 -17.20 5.24
C THR A 111 -23.24 -17.15 4.53
N THR A 112 -22.17 -17.33 5.32
CA THR A 112 -20.81 -17.40 4.81
C THR A 112 -20.56 -18.73 4.12
N SER A 113 -20.85 -18.79 2.82
CA SER A 113 -20.60 -19.97 1.99
C SER A 113 -19.10 -20.14 1.68
N SER A 114 -18.66 -21.35 1.34
CA SER A 114 -17.29 -21.61 0.84
C SER A 114 -16.94 -20.74 -0.38
N GLN A 115 -17.94 -20.47 -1.23
CA GLN A 115 -17.79 -19.57 -2.38
C GLN A 115 -17.56 -18.12 -1.94
N THR A 116 -18.33 -17.62 -0.97
CA THR A 116 -18.17 -16.28 -0.39
C THR A 116 -16.78 -16.13 0.24
N ASN A 117 -16.31 -17.13 1.00
CA ASN A 117 -14.96 -17.15 1.58
C ASN A 117 -13.86 -17.04 0.51
N SER A 118 -14.03 -17.77 -0.61
CA SER A 118 -13.08 -17.71 -1.72
C SER A 118 -13.04 -16.31 -2.37
N LEU A 119 -14.19 -15.63 -2.46
CA LEU A 119 -14.28 -14.27 -2.97
C LEU A 119 -13.67 -13.26 -2.01
N ILE A 120 -13.92 -13.37 -0.70
CA ILE A 120 -13.29 -12.52 0.33
C ILE A 120 -11.78 -12.65 0.24
N LEU A 121 -11.24 -13.88 0.23
CA LEU A 121 -9.80 -14.14 0.12
C LEU A 121 -9.19 -13.54 -1.16
N SER A 122 -9.88 -13.67 -2.29
CA SER A 122 -9.42 -13.07 -3.55
C SER A 122 -9.43 -11.54 -3.48
N THR A 123 -10.46 -10.96 -2.85
CA THR A 123 -10.62 -9.52 -2.72
C THR A 123 -9.57 -8.93 -1.78
N THR A 124 -9.27 -9.58 -0.64
CA THR A 124 -8.21 -9.14 0.29
C THR A 124 -6.81 -9.29 -0.30
N SER A 125 -6.56 -10.34 -1.10
CA SER A 125 -5.31 -10.50 -1.85
C SER A 125 -5.09 -9.38 -2.87
N LEU A 126 -6.11 -9.09 -3.69
CA LEU A 126 -6.03 -7.96 -4.64
C LEU A 126 -5.88 -6.62 -3.92
N LEU A 127 -6.60 -6.42 -2.81
CA LEU A 127 -6.51 -5.19 -2.02
C LEU A 127 -5.08 -4.98 -1.51
N GLN A 128 -4.43 -6.01 -0.96
CA GLN A 128 -3.02 -5.94 -0.58
C GLN A 128 -2.14 -5.50 -1.75
N GLY A 129 -2.28 -6.17 -2.92
CA GLY A 129 -1.50 -5.85 -4.11
C GLY A 129 -1.69 -4.40 -4.58
N ILE A 130 -2.92 -3.91 -4.58
CA ILE A 130 -3.23 -2.52 -4.96
C ILE A 130 -2.59 -1.52 -3.99
N LEU A 131 -2.60 -1.77 -2.69
CA LEU A 131 -1.99 -0.88 -1.70
C LEU A 131 -0.45 -0.87 -1.77
N LEU A 132 0.16 -1.90 -2.35
CA LEU A 132 1.59 -1.92 -2.68
C LEU A 132 1.89 -1.13 -3.96
N LEU A 133 1.05 -1.25 -4.98
CA LEU A 133 1.23 -0.55 -6.26
C LEU A 133 0.86 0.93 -6.21
N HIS A 134 -0.10 1.30 -5.36
CA HIS A 134 -0.61 2.65 -5.20
C HIS A 134 -0.67 3.03 -3.71
N PRO A 135 0.47 3.41 -3.10
CA PRO A 135 0.53 3.85 -1.71
C PRO A 135 -0.49 4.94 -1.29
N PRO A 136 -0.85 5.93 -2.16
CA PRO A 136 -1.86 6.93 -1.78
C PRO A 136 -3.22 6.32 -1.39
N SER A 137 -3.58 5.14 -1.93
CA SER A 137 -4.81 4.43 -1.55
C SER A 137 -4.83 3.96 -0.09
N ARG A 138 -3.68 3.92 0.60
CA ARG A 138 -3.63 3.57 2.03
C ARG A 138 -4.40 4.58 2.88
N THR A 139 -4.54 5.83 2.45
CA THR A 139 -5.29 6.88 3.17
C THR A 139 -6.75 6.51 3.45
N LEU A 140 -7.33 5.57 2.67
CA LEU A 140 -8.67 5.04 2.90
C LEU A 140 -8.85 4.44 4.30
N PHE A 141 -7.78 3.89 4.89
CA PHE A 141 -7.81 3.21 6.20
C PHE A 141 -7.61 4.16 7.39
N ALA A 142 -7.45 5.47 7.15
CA ALA A 142 -7.56 6.47 8.22
C ALA A 142 -9.01 6.62 8.70
N ARG A 143 -9.98 6.17 7.88
CA ARG A 143 -11.39 6.11 8.23
C ARG A 143 -11.67 4.87 9.07
N GLN A 144 -12.42 5.05 10.16
CA GLN A 144 -12.76 3.97 11.06
C GLN A 144 -13.54 2.84 10.37
N ASP A 145 -14.52 3.15 9.51
CA ASP A 145 -15.31 2.11 8.82
C ASP A 145 -14.43 1.13 8.02
N ALA A 146 -13.45 1.66 7.27
CA ALA A 146 -12.58 0.85 6.42
C ALA A 146 -11.59 0.02 7.27
N MET A 147 -11.10 0.59 8.37
CA MET A 147 -10.24 -0.14 9.31
C MET A 147 -11.02 -1.21 10.06
N ASN A 148 -12.23 -0.91 10.54
CA ASN A 148 -13.08 -1.85 11.25
C ASN A 148 -13.44 -3.04 10.36
N LEU A 149 -13.68 -2.82 9.06
CA LEU A 149 -13.89 -3.89 8.10
C LEU A 149 -12.73 -4.91 8.07
N LEU A 150 -11.47 -4.44 8.18
CA LEU A 150 -10.32 -5.33 8.29
C LEU A 150 -10.27 -6.04 9.65
N LEU A 151 -10.63 -5.37 10.74
CA LEU A 151 -10.68 -5.99 12.08
C LEU A 151 -11.77 -7.07 12.16
N ASP A 152 -12.93 -6.84 11.55
CA ASP A 152 -14.04 -7.79 11.48
C ASP A 152 -13.64 -9.08 10.72
N LEU A 153 -12.76 -8.96 9.70
CA LEU A 153 -12.20 -10.11 8.98
C LEU A 153 -11.23 -10.95 9.83
N LEU A 154 -10.73 -10.43 10.97
CA LEU A 154 -9.91 -11.18 11.92
C LEU A 154 -10.74 -12.00 12.91
N ASP A 155 -12.07 -11.94 12.85
CA ASP A 155 -12.94 -12.72 13.76
C ASP A 155 -12.57 -14.22 13.75
N PRO A 156 -12.49 -14.89 14.92
CA PRO A 156 -12.13 -16.31 15.02
C PRO A 156 -13.02 -17.28 14.22
N SER A 157 -14.25 -16.90 13.89
CA SER A 157 -15.16 -17.70 13.06
C SER A 157 -14.78 -17.71 11.58
N ASN A 158 -14.00 -16.73 11.12
CA ASN A 158 -13.52 -16.67 9.75
C ASN A 158 -12.42 -17.73 9.48
N PRO A 159 -12.34 -18.25 8.25
CA PRO A 159 -11.24 -19.12 7.83
C PRO A 159 -9.86 -18.52 8.10
N SER A 160 -8.93 -19.36 8.56
CA SER A 160 -7.56 -18.94 8.87
C SER A 160 -6.80 -18.33 7.69
N SER A 161 -7.11 -18.72 6.46
CA SER A 161 -6.54 -18.09 5.25
C SER A 161 -6.97 -16.63 5.11
N ILE A 162 -8.23 -16.30 5.45
CA ILE A 162 -8.73 -14.92 5.43
C ILE A 162 -8.07 -14.12 6.55
N GLN A 163 -7.97 -14.67 7.76
CA GLN A 163 -7.29 -14.02 8.88
C GLN A 163 -5.83 -13.70 8.54
N ALA A 164 -5.08 -14.69 8.02
CA ALA A 164 -3.68 -14.50 7.62
C ALA A 164 -3.53 -13.44 6.51
N GLN A 165 -4.37 -13.52 5.47
CA GLN A 165 -4.38 -12.55 4.36
C GLN A 165 -4.82 -11.15 4.79
N THR A 166 -5.61 -11.03 5.86
CA THR A 166 -6.03 -9.74 6.42
C THR A 166 -4.90 -9.08 7.20
N LEU A 167 -4.08 -9.86 7.92
CA LEU A 167 -2.88 -9.36 8.63
C LEU A 167 -1.84 -8.77 7.66
N LEU A 168 -1.43 -9.50 6.61
CA LEU A 168 -1.63 -9.01 5.23
C LEU A 168 -1.80 -7.51 4.95
N VAL A 169 -3.06 -7.25 4.64
CA VAL A 169 -3.59 -5.95 4.26
C VAL A 169 -3.34 -4.94 5.37
N LEU A 170 -3.47 -5.31 6.64
CA LEU A 170 -3.22 -4.41 7.77
C LEU A 170 -1.77 -3.90 7.80
N VAL A 171 -0.77 -4.79 7.66
CA VAL A 171 0.64 -4.37 7.54
C VAL A 171 0.80 -3.38 6.38
N THR A 172 0.24 -3.74 5.22
CA THR A 172 0.38 -2.92 4.01
C THR A 172 -0.33 -1.56 4.14
N ALA A 173 -1.49 -1.53 4.79
CA ALA A 173 -2.28 -0.33 5.02
C ALA A 173 -1.58 0.62 6.01
N MET A 174 -0.91 0.10 7.04
CA MET A 174 -0.23 0.90 8.05
C MET A 174 1.22 1.27 7.69
N LEU A 175 1.81 0.61 6.70
CA LEU A 175 3.18 0.86 6.27
C LEU A 175 3.36 2.33 5.85
N ASP A 176 4.29 3.02 6.50
CA ASP A 176 4.58 4.46 6.35
C ASP A 176 3.33 5.36 6.51
N CYS A 177 2.31 4.89 7.23
CA CYS A 177 1.03 5.55 7.39
C CYS A 177 0.62 5.57 8.87
N PRO A 178 1.29 6.37 9.73
CA PRO A 178 1.04 6.39 11.17
C PRO A 178 -0.41 6.77 11.51
N ARG A 179 -1.08 7.59 10.67
CA ARG A 179 -2.51 7.90 10.82
C ARG A 179 -3.40 6.65 10.77
N ASN A 180 -3.05 5.68 9.93
CA ASN A 180 -3.77 4.41 9.87
C ASN A 180 -3.48 3.56 11.10
N THR A 181 -2.24 3.56 11.59
CA THR A 181 -1.88 2.91 12.86
C THR A 181 -2.68 3.47 14.03
N ARG A 182 -2.84 4.79 14.12
CA ARG A 182 -3.70 5.43 15.14
C ARG A 182 -5.17 5.04 14.99
N ALA A 183 -5.70 4.94 13.76
CA ALA A 183 -7.06 4.46 13.52
C ALA A 183 -7.24 3.01 14.00
N PHE A 184 -6.29 2.12 13.67
CA PHE A 184 -6.24 0.74 14.14
C PHE A 184 -6.22 0.64 15.68
N GLU A 185 -5.38 1.42 16.35
CA GLU A 185 -5.30 1.45 17.81
C GLU A 185 -6.60 1.97 18.45
N SER A 186 -7.21 3.00 17.86
CA SER A 186 -8.47 3.58 18.37
C SER A 186 -9.65 2.61 18.34
N LEU A 187 -9.58 1.59 17.48
CA LEU A 187 -10.59 0.53 17.32
C LEU A 187 -10.21 -0.76 18.07
N ASP A 188 -9.32 -0.67 19.07
CA ASP A 188 -8.82 -1.82 19.84
C ASP A 188 -8.20 -2.94 18.96
N GLY A 189 -7.59 -2.55 17.83
CA GLY A 189 -6.98 -3.51 16.92
C GLY A 189 -5.86 -4.34 17.57
N LEU A 190 -5.14 -3.77 18.54
CA LEU A 190 -4.14 -4.50 19.34
C LEU A 190 -4.80 -5.60 20.19
N GLY A 191 -5.95 -5.31 20.81
CA GLY A 191 -6.75 -6.30 21.51
C GLY A 191 -7.16 -7.45 20.59
N THR A 192 -7.67 -7.14 19.40
CA THR A 192 -8.08 -8.14 18.40
C THR A 192 -6.91 -9.04 17.97
N VAL A 193 -5.77 -8.46 17.57
CA VAL A 193 -4.61 -9.23 17.11
C VAL A 193 -3.99 -10.07 18.23
N THR A 194 -3.87 -9.52 19.43
CA THR A 194 -3.31 -10.27 20.57
C THR A 194 -4.24 -11.36 21.07
N SER A 195 -5.56 -11.17 21.01
CA SER A 195 -6.55 -12.22 21.27
C SER A 195 -6.39 -13.38 20.31
N LEU A 196 -6.25 -13.08 19.00
CA LEU A 196 -6.00 -14.07 17.96
C LEU A 196 -4.68 -14.82 18.21
N PHE A 197 -3.61 -14.13 18.61
CA PHE A 197 -2.32 -14.75 18.94
C PHE A 197 -2.40 -15.69 20.15
N LYS A 198 -3.07 -15.28 21.23
CA LYS A 198 -3.16 -16.05 22.48
C LYS A 198 -4.11 -17.24 22.39
N SER A 199 -5.14 -17.17 21.56
CA SER A 199 -6.15 -18.21 21.47
C SER A 199 -5.52 -19.56 21.11
N ARG A 200 -5.92 -20.60 21.85
CA ARG A 200 -5.45 -21.97 21.62
C ARG A 200 -6.04 -22.57 20.33
N ASN A 201 -7.17 -22.04 19.87
CA ASN A 201 -7.86 -22.50 18.67
C ASN A 201 -7.31 -21.87 17.39
N THR A 202 -6.50 -20.81 17.49
CA THR A 202 -5.87 -20.18 16.33
C THR A 202 -4.83 -21.12 15.72
N ARG A 203 -4.92 -21.32 14.41
CA ARG A 203 -3.96 -22.13 13.65
C ARG A 203 -2.56 -21.52 13.67
N GLN A 204 -1.55 -22.38 13.58
CA GLN A 204 -0.14 -21.98 13.71
C GLN A 204 0.31 -20.96 12.66
N ASP A 205 -0.16 -21.11 11.42
CA ASP A 205 0.08 -20.17 10.32
C ASP A 205 -0.40 -18.75 10.65
N VAL A 206 -1.60 -18.63 11.22
CA VAL A 206 -2.14 -17.33 11.67
C VAL A 206 -1.36 -16.80 12.87
N LYS A 207 -0.92 -17.65 13.81
CA LYS A 207 -0.07 -17.23 14.94
C LYS A 207 1.28 -16.67 14.49
N MET A 208 1.89 -17.28 13.48
CA MET A 208 3.11 -16.75 12.87
C MET A 208 2.85 -15.39 12.25
N ARG A 209 1.72 -15.23 11.54
CA ARG A 209 1.35 -13.97 10.91
C ARG A 209 1.03 -12.86 11.92
N THR A 210 0.40 -13.18 13.05
CA THR A 210 0.17 -12.20 14.13
C THR A 210 1.49 -11.81 14.80
N LEU A 211 2.43 -12.74 14.97
CA LEU A 211 3.75 -12.43 15.50
C LEU A 211 4.53 -11.48 14.56
N GLU A 212 4.56 -11.76 13.25
CA GLU A 212 5.15 -10.87 12.24
C GLU A 212 4.50 -9.47 12.25
N PHE A 213 3.18 -9.43 12.40
CA PHE A 213 2.44 -8.18 12.56
C PHE A 213 2.88 -7.41 13.82
N LEU A 214 3.02 -8.09 14.97
CA LEU A 214 3.45 -7.45 16.22
C LEU A 214 4.89 -6.93 16.11
N TYR A 215 5.78 -7.65 15.44
CA TYR A 215 7.13 -7.16 15.14
C TYR A 215 7.09 -5.92 14.26
N PHE A 216 6.30 -5.92 13.19
CA PHE A 216 6.07 -4.75 12.34
C PHE A 216 5.52 -3.56 13.15
N TYR A 217 4.51 -3.78 13.98
CA TYR A 217 3.91 -2.74 14.81
C TYR A 217 4.93 -2.10 15.76
N LEU A 218 5.88 -2.88 16.29
CA LEU A 218 6.93 -2.37 17.19
C LEU A 218 8.10 -1.69 16.46
N MET A 219 8.21 -1.77 15.13
CA MET A 219 9.25 -1.07 14.37
C MET A 219 9.04 0.46 14.43
N PRO A 220 10.10 1.29 14.48
CA PRO A 220 9.96 2.76 14.50
C PRO A 220 9.13 3.29 13.32
N GLU A 221 8.24 4.26 13.56
CA GLU A 221 7.36 4.85 12.53
C GLU A 221 8.04 5.97 11.73
N ALA A 222 9.08 6.59 12.28
CA ALA A 222 9.88 7.61 11.61
C ALA A 222 11.36 7.20 11.65
N SER A 223 12.05 7.35 10.52
CA SER A 223 13.51 7.22 10.49
C SER A 223 14.10 8.42 11.25
N PRO A 224 15.00 8.23 12.22
CA PRO A 224 15.69 9.34 12.86
C PRO A 224 16.60 9.99 11.81
N LEU A 225 16.18 11.14 11.26
CA LEU A 225 17.07 11.98 10.45
C LEU A 225 18.12 12.60 11.38
N PRO A 226 19.43 12.38 11.18
CA PRO A 226 20.43 13.33 11.64
C PRO A 226 20.39 14.54 10.71
N SER A 227 20.28 15.73 11.30
CA SER A 227 20.57 16.99 10.64
C SER A 227 21.94 16.92 9.96
N SER A 228 21.99 17.34 8.69
CA SER A 228 23.18 17.54 7.84
C SER A 228 24.09 16.33 7.60
N SER A 229 23.85 15.60 6.49
CA SER A 229 24.86 15.01 5.58
C SER A 229 24.16 14.31 4.39
N PRO A 230 24.60 14.50 3.13
CA PRO A 230 24.06 13.73 2.00
C PRO A 230 24.87 12.44 1.86
N SER A 231 24.31 11.30 2.30
CA SER A 231 24.87 10.00 1.92
C SER A 231 23.79 8.94 1.82
N SER A 232 23.41 8.66 0.58
CA SER A 232 23.26 7.33 -0.02
C SER A 232 22.90 6.16 0.91
N ALA A 233 21.64 5.74 0.88
CA ALA A 233 21.22 4.37 1.19
C ALA A 233 20.53 3.77 -0.06
N PRO A 234 20.83 2.52 -0.48
CA PRO A 234 20.50 2.09 -1.85
C PRO A 234 19.04 1.74 -2.14
N ASN A 235 18.12 1.55 -1.17
CA ASN A 235 16.82 0.93 -1.48
C ASN A 235 15.55 1.69 -1.03
N THR A 236 15.67 2.92 -0.51
CA THR A 236 14.49 3.79 -0.22
C THR A 236 14.57 5.15 -0.93
N GLY A 237 15.71 5.45 -1.57
CA GLY A 237 15.97 6.76 -2.21
C GLY A 237 15.05 7.10 -3.38
N VAL A 238 14.40 6.12 -4.01
CA VAL A 238 13.54 6.38 -5.16
C VAL A 238 12.21 7.04 -4.73
N TYR A 239 11.70 6.79 -3.51
CA TYR A 239 10.49 7.46 -3.00
C TYR A 239 10.77 8.87 -2.49
N HIS A 240 11.91 9.07 -1.83
CA HIS A 240 12.37 10.39 -1.39
C HIS A 240 12.54 11.36 -2.57
N GLN A 241 13.07 10.89 -3.70
CA GLN A 241 13.25 11.71 -4.89
C GLN A 241 11.92 12.08 -5.58
N LEU A 242 10.91 11.20 -5.54
CA LEU A 242 9.59 11.49 -6.12
C LEU A 242 8.82 12.51 -5.27
N GLN A 243 8.95 12.44 -3.94
CA GLN A 243 8.34 13.38 -3.00
C GLN A 243 8.97 14.78 -3.09
N LEU A 244 10.31 14.86 -3.19
CA LEU A 244 11.01 16.12 -3.45
C LEU A 244 10.64 16.72 -4.82
N GLN A 245 10.44 15.88 -5.85
CA GLN A 245 10.06 16.35 -7.18
C GLN A 245 8.59 16.83 -7.24
N GLN A 246 7.68 16.24 -6.47
CA GLN A 246 6.30 16.73 -6.33
C GLN A 246 6.26 18.08 -5.60
N LEU A 247 6.97 18.21 -4.47
CA LEU A 247 7.11 19.48 -3.73
C LEU A 247 7.76 20.59 -4.57
N GLN A 248 8.75 20.26 -5.40
CA GLN A 248 9.36 21.23 -6.33
C GLN A 248 8.43 21.64 -7.46
N ARG A 249 7.58 20.72 -7.96
CA ARG A 249 6.60 21.01 -9.01
C ARG A 249 5.47 21.90 -8.50
N GLU A 250 5.03 21.70 -7.27
CA GLU A 250 4.04 22.58 -6.61
C GLU A 250 4.60 23.97 -6.32
N LYS A 251 5.86 24.07 -5.89
CA LYS A 251 6.56 25.38 -5.75
C LYS A 251 6.67 26.13 -7.07
N LEU A 252 7.06 25.45 -8.16
CA LEU A 252 7.16 26.08 -9.49
C LEU A 252 5.81 26.52 -10.06
N LEU A 253 4.71 25.83 -9.72
CA LEU A 253 3.35 26.23 -10.10
C LEU A 253 2.85 27.42 -9.28
N HIS A 254 3.24 27.53 -8.01
CA HIS A 254 2.94 28.70 -7.16
C HIS A 254 3.75 29.95 -7.56
N GLU A 255 5.00 29.76 -8.00
CA GLU A 255 5.88 30.86 -8.40
C GLU A 255 5.49 31.48 -9.75
N GLN A 256 4.81 30.71 -10.61
CA GLN A 256 4.35 31.17 -11.92
C GLN A 256 3.08 32.06 -11.86
N ASN A 257 2.37 32.08 -10.73
CA ASN A 257 1.15 32.88 -10.54
C ASN A 257 1.41 34.31 -10.04
N HIS A 258 2.66 34.72 -9.81
CA HIS A 258 3.00 36.05 -9.30
C HIS A 258 3.58 37.03 -10.34
N ALA A 259 3.53 36.73 -11.64
CA ALA A 259 4.00 37.64 -12.68
C ALA A 259 2.85 38.25 -13.52
N ARG A 260 2.42 39.45 -13.09
CA ARG A 260 1.77 40.54 -13.88
C ARG A 260 0.43 40.22 -14.60
N THR A 261 -0.63 40.92 -14.22
CA THR A 261 -1.14 42.09 -14.96
C THR A 261 -2.12 42.90 -14.12
N HIS A 262 -2.04 44.21 -14.28
CA HIS A 262 -2.84 45.27 -13.66
C HIS A 262 -4.18 45.38 -14.41
N SER A 263 -5.30 45.51 -13.69
CA SER A 263 -6.46 46.43 -13.93
C SER A 263 -7.82 45.83 -13.52
N GLY A 264 -8.58 46.60 -12.71
CA GLY A 264 -10.03 46.76 -12.90
C GLY A 264 -11.00 45.93 -12.04
N GLU A 265 -11.51 46.57 -10.98
CA GLU A 265 -12.89 46.54 -10.44
C GLU A 265 -13.52 45.25 -9.83
N SER A 266 -13.63 45.31 -8.50
CA SER A 266 -14.83 45.08 -7.66
C SER A 266 -15.75 43.89 -7.95
N SER A 267 -15.68 42.87 -7.08
CA SER A 267 -16.88 42.27 -6.47
C SER A 267 -16.50 41.51 -5.20
N GLU A 268 -17.21 41.82 -4.12
CA GLU A 268 -17.04 41.27 -2.77
C GLU A 268 -17.50 39.80 -2.70
N MET A 269 -16.64 38.91 -2.21
CA MET A 269 -17.07 37.69 -1.51
C MET A 269 -16.14 37.40 -0.32
N MET A 270 -16.77 37.25 0.83
CA MET A 270 -16.17 37.09 2.15
C MET A 270 -15.57 35.69 2.38
N SER A 271 -14.40 35.72 3.01
CA SER A 271 -13.92 34.83 4.07
C SER A 271 -13.52 33.39 3.77
N GLY A 272 -12.22 33.13 3.96
CA GLY A 272 -11.67 31.80 4.19
C GLY A 272 -10.15 31.74 4.07
N ASP A 273 -9.43 32.73 4.63
CA ASP A 273 -7.97 32.78 4.66
C ASP A 273 -7.42 31.62 5.51
N LEU A 274 -6.98 30.54 4.87
CA LEU A 274 -6.16 29.50 5.49
C LEU A 274 -4.70 29.74 5.09
N LEU A 275 -4.02 30.46 5.97
CA LEU A 275 -2.56 30.59 6.00
C LEU A 275 -1.91 29.20 6.15
N ILE A 276 -1.40 28.63 5.06
CA ILE A 276 -0.53 27.44 5.10
C ILE A 276 0.93 27.90 5.14
N GLY A 277 1.41 28.12 6.35
CA GLY A 277 2.83 28.29 6.66
C GLY A 277 3.22 27.37 7.82
N GLY A 278 4.14 26.43 7.58
CA GLY A 278 4.96 25.77 8.62
C GLY A 278 4.37 24.58 9.41
N GLY A 279 3.14 24.13 9.16
CA GLY A 279 2.46 23.16 10.05
C GLY A 279 2.62 21.65 9.74
N GLU A 280 3.12 21.26 8.57
CA GLU A 280 3.06 19.83 8.16
C GLU A 280 4.11 18.94 8.86
N GLU A 281 5.31 19.47 9.14
CA GLU A 281 6.35 18.70 9.87
C GLU A 281 6.02 18.52 11.36
N GLU A 282 5.40 19.52 12.00
CA GLU A 282 4.92 19.39 13.39
C GLU A 282 3.67 18.50 13.48
N GLY A 283 2.79 18.55 12.48
CA GLY A 283 1.62 17.68 12.38
C GLY A 283 1.99 16.20 12.26
N LEU A 284 3.03 15.87 11.48
CA LEU A 284 3.53 14.49 11.36
C LEU A 284 4.14 13.98 12.67
N LYS A 285 4.90 14.83 13.38
CA LYS A 285 5.46 14.50 14.71
C LYS A 285 4.39 14.25 15.77
N ARG A 286 3.21 14.88 15.68
CA ARG A 286 2.07 14.59 16.60
C ARG A 286 1.37 13.25 16.30
N VAL A 287 1.54 12.69 15.10
CA VAL A 287 0.83 11.48 14.69
C VAL A 287 1.69 10.23 14.89
N CYS A 288 3.02 10.33 14.80
CA CYS A 288 3.94 9.22 15.04
C CYS A 288 4.11 8.92 16.54
N LEU A 289 4.12 7.65 16.92
CA LEU A 289 4.46 7.20 18.27
C LEU A 289 5.87 6.59 18.30
N THR A 290 6.56 6.77 19.42
CA THR A 290 7.84 6.10 19.66
C THR A 290 7.64 4.60 19.88
N THR A 291 8.72 3.83 19.75
CA THR A 291 8.69 2.40 20.03
C THR A 291 8.30 2.12 21.48
N GLU A 292 8.72 2.97 22.43
CA GLU A 292 8.39 2.87 23.85
C GLU A 292 6.90 3.13 24.11
N GLU A 293 6.30 4.11 23.44
CA GLU A 293 4.86 4.38 23.54
C GLU A 293 4.04 3.21 22.99
N LYS A 294 4.46 2.66 21.85
CA LYS A 294 3.82 1.49 21.25
C LYS A 294 3.96 0.24 22.11
N GLN A 295 5.11 0.05 22.77
CA GLN A 295 5.29 -1.01 23.76
C GLN A 295 4.33 -0.86 24.93
N LYS A 296 4.13 0.36 25.44
CA LYS A 296 3.17 0.62 26.51
C LYS A 296 1.74 0.28 26.09
N LEU A 297 1.35 0.65 24.87
CA LEU A 297 0.04 0.30 24.32
C LEU A 297 -0.12 -1.22 24.19
N LEU A 298 0.84 -1.90 23.57
CA LEU A 298 0.81 -3.36 23.43
C LEU A 298 0.87 -4.08 24.78
N GLY A 299 1.57 -3.52 25.76
CA GLY A 299 1.71 -4.05 27.12
C GLY A 299 0.38 -4.13 27.89
N ARG A 300 -0.63 -3.36 27.48
CA ARG A 300 -2.00 -3.48 28.02
C ARG A 300 -2.66 -4.80 27.62
N HIS A 301 -2.19 -5.40 26.54
CA HIS A 301 -2.75 -6.62 25.97
C HIS A 301 -1.80 -7.81 26.07
N LEU A 302 -0.48 -7.63 26.20
CA LEU A 302 0.48 -8.74 26.25
C LEU A 302 1.49 -8.51 27.39
N ASN A 303 1.73 -9.52 28.23
CA ASN A 303 2.62 -9.38 29.40
C ASN A 303 4.11 -9.44 29.03
N ASN A 304 4.47 -10.13 27.94
CA ASN A 304 5.85 -10.42 27.56
C ASN A 304 6.37 -9.52 26.41
N VAL A 305 5.91 -8.28 26.32
CA VAL A 305 6.29 -7.36 25.23
C VAL A 305 7.79 -7.05 25.23
N ALA A 306 8.42 -7.01 26.42
CA ALA A 306 9.85 -6.76 26.56
C ALA A 306 10.73 -7.80 25.83
N GLU A 307 10.32 -9.08 25.85
CA GLU A 307 11.02 -10.15 25.12
C GLU A 307 10.92 -9.93 23.60
N LEU A 308 9.72 -9.63 23.08
CA LEU A 308 9.54 -9.32 21.66
C LEU A 308 10.40 -8.13 21.21
N VAL A 309 10.52 -7.10 22.03
CA VAL A 309 11.34 -5.92 21.73
C VAL A 309 12.82 -6.27 21.73
N ARG A 310 13.26 -7.07 22.69
CA ARG A 310 14.65 -7.53 22.77
C ARG A 310 15.00 -8.37 21.55
N ASP A 311 14.16 -9.35 21.21
CA ASP A 311 14.34 -10.20 20.03
C ASP A 311 14.37 -9.36 18.74
N LEU A 312 13.51 -8.34 18.63
CA LEU A 312 13.53 -7.41 17.50
C LEU A 312 14.84 -6.62 17.43
N ARG A 313 15.36 -6.12 18.55
CA ARG A 313 16.62 -5.35 18.60
C ARG A 313 17.82 -6.23 18.24
N GLU A 314 17.89 -7.44 18.78
CA GLU A 314 18.95 -8.40 18.46
C GLU A 314 18.96 -8.72 16.97
N ASN A 315 17.80 -8.97 16.36
CA ASN A 315 17.68 -9.26 14.93
C ASN A 315 17.89 -8.02 14.02
N ALA A 316 17.52 -6.82 14.47
CA ALA A 316 17.74 -5.58 13.72
C ALA A 316 19.23 -5.23 13.60
N VAL A 317 20.03 -5.54 14.62
CA VAL A 317 21.50 -5.35 14.60
C VAL A 317 22.16 -6.23 13.52
N PHE A 318 21.65 -7.43 13.26
CA PHE A 318 22.14 -8.28 12.16
C PHE A 318 21.75 -7.77 10.77
N ALA A 319 20.64 -7.05 10.62
CA ALA A 319 20.27 -6.42 9.36
C ALA A 319 21.15 -5.21 9.01
N ALA A 320 21.63 -4.46 10.02
CA ALA A 320 22.57 -3.35 9.81
C ALA A 320 24.01 -3.84 9.54
N GLY A 321 24.43 -4.97 10.13
CA GLY A 321 25.75 -5.56 9.92
C GLY A 321 25.97 -6.15 8.52
N SER A 322 24.91 -6.57 7.81
CA SER A 322 25.03 -7.08 6.44
C SER A 322 25.09 -5.98 5.37
N ALA A 323 24.64 -4.77 5.68
CA ALA A 323 24.72 -3.61 4.79
C ALA A 323 26.13 -2.96 4.77
N ALA A 324 26.99 -3.26 5.74
CA ALA A 324 28.37 -2.78 5.80
C ALA A 324 29.37 -3.71 5.07
N ALA A 325 28.91 -4.86 4.58
CA ALA A 325 29.75 -5.89 3.95
C ALA A 325 29.39 -6.18 2.47
N ALA A 326 28.59 -5.31 1.82
CA ALA A 326 28.23 -5.40 0.41
C ALA A 326 28.53 -4.09 -0.33
#